data_AF-A0A7S3AA89-F1
#
_entry.id   AF-A0A7S3AA89-F1
#
_cell.length_a   1.000
_cell.length_b   1.000
_cell.length_c   1.000
_cell.angle_alpha   90.00
_cell.angle_beta   90.00
_cell.angle_gamma   90.00
#
_symmetry.space_group_name_H-M   'P 1'
#
loop_
_entity.id
_entity.type
_entity.pdbx_description
1 polymer ?
#
loop_
_entity_poly.entity_id
_entity_poly.type
_entity_poly.pdbx_seq_one_letter_code
_entity_poly.pdbx_strand_id
1 'polypeptide(L)'
;MVHDERIAGFMALNYAKASGRPAAVVTTSGTAVANLFPSVVEASNTEVPMVLLTADRPSELRDSGAPQTIDQVKIFGRYTRFFSDVQSPIDAVPLRSVLSTIDHAIMKATSTYSGPVHLNLMFREKLAPDPTAWDHVNVLQGLDEWENGGRIPFTIIPNNFDDRDLSYEVELFNTLLASTNRVLVVAAGSLTDQDADAIRSFSNIVQSPVVPDVLSGLRFDSAELKYPRISYMDQLLLVPEVFNFDDDFIALQFGERIVSKRINALLSRSRRIVVSRSEDRFDDDHSVLLRIRASPSSFLLRLMNSVDLPLANGMQDLCELSGLVRDFYRESKPFDVWLPSRRRRAN
;
A
#
# COMPACT_ATOMS: atom_id res chain seq x y z
N MET A 1 3.67 4.22 -25.35
CA MET A 1 5.15 4.35 -25.42
C MET A 1 5.50 5.69 -24.78
N VAL A 2 6.43 5.70 -23.83
CA VAL A 2 6.87 6.90 -23.10
C VAL A 2 8.35 7.08 -23.42
N HIS A 3 8.80 8.31 -23.70
CA HIS A 3 10.18 8.58 -24.12
C HIS A 3 11.15 8.88 -22.95
N ASP A 4 10.62 8.99 -21.73
CA ASP A 4 11.39 9.23 -20.50
C ASP A 4 11.08 8.07 -19.53
N GLU A 5 12.08 7.26 -19.21
CA GLU A 5 11.92 6.09 -18.34
C GLU A 5 11.53 6.47 -16.91
N ARG A 6 11.96 7.63 -16.41
CA ARG A 6 11.53 8.11 -15.09
C ARG A 6 10.03 8.37 -15.09
N ILE A 7 9.50 8.96 -16.16
CA ILE A 7 8.04 9.13 -16.33
C ILE A 7 7.36 7.77 -16.46
N ALA A 8 7.91 6.84 -17.25
CA ALA A 8 7.36 5.49 -17.39
C ALA A 8 7.26 4.75 -16.05
N GLY A 9 8.27 4.88 -15.20
CA GLY A 9 8.29 4.32 -13.85
C GLY A 9 7.17 4.87 -12.97
N PHE A 10 6.99 6.19 -12.93
CA PHE A 10 5.87 6.80 -12.17
C PHE A 10 4.49 6.50 -12.77
N MET A 11 4.38 6.34 -14.09
CA MET A 11 3.13 5.92 -14.72
C MET A 11 2.74 4.50 -14.28
N ALA A 12 3.69 3.57 -14.27
CA ALA A 12 3.45 2.22 -13.77
C ALA A 12 3.08 2.22 -12.27
N LEU A 13 3.81 2.98 -11.45
CA LEU A 13 3.50 3.15 -10.03
C LEU A 13 2.07 3.63 -9.81
N ASN A 14 1.69 4.72 -10.47
CA ASN A 14 0.36 5.32 -10.29
C ASN A 14 -0.75 4.44 -10.84
N TYR A 15 -0.52 3.74 -11.95
CA TYR A 15 -1.47 2.75 -12.46
C TYR A 15 -1.66 1.60 -11.46
N ALA A 16 -0.57 1.06 -10.91
CA ALA A 16 -0.66 -0.02 -9.92
C ALA A 16 -1.43 0.41 -8.67
N LYS A 17 -1.09 1.60 -8.15
CA LYS A 17 -1.76 2.20 -7.00
C LYS A 17 -3.26 2.43 -7.23
N ALA A 18 -3.63 2.98 -8.38
CA ALA A 18 -5.03 3.28 -8.69
C ALA A 18 -5.87 2.04 -9.03
N SER A 19 -5.28 1.03 -9.67
CA SER A 19 -5.99 -0.17 -10.10
C SER A 19 -5.99 -1.29 -9.06
N GLY A 20 -5.12 -1.23 -8.05
CA GLY A 20 -4.88 -2.32 -7.11
C GLY A 20 -4.24 -3.56 -7.77
N ARG A 21 -3.69 -3.42 -8.98
CA ARG A 21 -3.11 -4.51 -9.78
C ARG A 21 -1.63 -4.24 -10.07
N PRO A 22 -0.77 -5.27 -10.17
CA PRO A 22 0.62 -5.08 -10.57
C PRO A 22 0.74 -4.37 -11.92
N ALA A 23 1.67 -3.42 -12.00
CA ALA A 23 2.00 -2.73 -13.25
C ALA A 23 3.42 -3.06 -13.70
N ALA A 24 3.58 -3.42 -14.97
CA ALA A 24 4.89 -3.62 -15.57
C ALA A 24 5.45 -2.32 -16.16
N VAL A 25 6.74 -2.09 -15.98
CA VAL A 25 7.51 -1.09 -16.74
C VAL A 25 8.63 -1.81 -17.47
N VAL A 26 8.74 -1.53 -18.77
CA VAL A 26 9.72 -2.17 -19.66
C VAL A 26 10.71 -1.11 -20.12
N THR A 27 12.00 -1.40 -20.04
CA THR A 27 13.04 -0.50 -20.55
C THR A 27 14.20 -1.25 -21.17
N THR A 28 14.99 -0.53 -21.99
CA THR A 28 16.24 -1.02 -22.55
C THR A 28 17.35 -1.07 -21.50
N SER A 29 18.53 -1.57 -21.88
CA SER A 29 19.71 -1.62 -21.02
C SER A 29 20.35 -0.25 -20.77
N GLY A 30 21.29 -0.19 -19.83
CA GLY A 30 22.08 1.00 -19.55
C GLY A 30 21.37 1.99 -18.64
N THR A 31 21.63 3.28 -18.83
CA THR A 31 21.13 4.37 -17.96
C THR A 31 19.60 4.48 -17.91
N ALA A 32 18.92 3.91 -18.91
CA ALA A 32 17.46 3.78 -18.94
C ALA A 32 16.93 3.04 -17.69
N VAL A 33 17.67 2.04 -17.19
CA VAL A 33 17.35 1.31 -15.95
C VAL A 33 17.51 2.21 -14.72
N ALA A 34 18.60 2.98 -14.66
CA ALA A 34 18.86 3.89 -13.53
C ALA A 34 17.78 4.98 -13.38
N ASN A 35 17.15 5.41 -14.48
CA ASN A 35 16.04 6.37 -14.45
C ASN A 35 14.78 5.83 -13.74
N LEU A 36 14.64 4.51 -13.58
CA LEU A 36 13.53 3.94 -12.81
C LEU A 36 13.70 4.11 -11.30
N PHE A 37 14.92 4.34 -10.81
CA PHE A 37 15.25 4.31 -9.38
C PHE A 37 14.32 5.15 -8.49
N PRO A 38 13.95 6.41 -8.84
CA PRO A 38 13.03 7.19 -8.02
C PRO A 38 11.66 6.53 -7.85
N SER A 39 11.10 5.97 -8.93
CA SER A 39 9.81 5.26 -8.87
C SER A 39 9.92 3.94 -8.10
N VAL A 40 11.07 3.25 -8.16
CA VAL A 40 11.30 2.01 -7.41
C VAL A 40 11.38 2.27 -5.92
N VAL A 41 12.07 3.33 -5.50
CA VAL A 41 12.13 3.74 -4.09
C VAL A 41 10.73 4.09 -3.57
N GLU A 42 9.96 4.88 -4.33
CA GLU A 42 8.59 5.23 -3.94
C GLU A 42 7.70 3.99 -3.84
N ALA A 43 7.72 3.12 -4.86
CA ALA A 43 6.94 1.89 -4.85
C ALA A 43 7.32 0.95 -3.70
N SER A 44 8.59 0.90 -3.33
CA SER A 44 9.04 0.14 -2.16
C SER A 44 8.50 0.71 -0.86
N ASN A 45 8.54 2.02 -0.68
CA ASN A 45 8.14 2.68 0.57
C ASN A 45 6.61 2.81 0.72
N THR A 46 5.88 2.74 -0.39
CA THR A 46 4.41 2.82 -0.43
C THR A 46 3.77 1.46 -0.75
N GLU A 47 4.57 0.40 -0.70
CA GLU A 47 4.15 -0.99 -0.92
C GLU A 47 3.35 -1.20 -2.21
N VAL A 48 3.71 -0.51 -3.30
CA VAL A 48 3.01 -0.59 -4.59
C VAL A 48 3.59 -1.73 -5.45
N PRO A 49 2.77 -2.66 -5.95
CA PRO A 49 3.24 -3.79 -6.76
C PRO A 49 3.66 -3.33 -8.17
N MET A 50 4.97 -3.32 -8.42
CA MET A 50 5.54 -2.99 -9.73
C MET A 50 6.43 -4.11 -10.25
N VAL A 51 6.45 -4.32 -11.56
CA VAL A 51 7.29 -5.32 -12.23
C VAL A 51 8.24 -4.61 -13.18
N LEU A 52 9.51 -4.53 -12.83
CA LEU A 52 10.55 -3.92 -13.64
C LEU A 52 11.10 -4.99 -14.59
N LEU A 53 10.89 -4.81 -15.89
CA LEU A 53 11.44 -5.66 -16.94
C LEU A 53 12.52 -4.87 -17.68
N THR A 54 13.79 -5.16 -17.40
CA THR A 54 14.91 -4.41 -17.98
C THR A 54 15.67 -5.29 -18.94
N ALA A 55 15.86 -4.86 -20.17
CA ALA A 55 16.77 -5.54 -21.08
C ALA A 55 18.21 -5.41 -20.58
N ASP A 56 19.05 -6.39 -20.90
CA ASP A 56 20.47 -6.37 -20.62
C ASP A 56 21.26 -7.10 -21.72
N ARG A 57 22.57 -6.86 -21.75
CA ARG A 57 23.50 -7.62 -22.59
C ARG A 57 23.79 -8.99 -21.98
N PRO A 58 24.10 -10.01 -22.81
CA PRO A 58 24.52 -11.32 -22.33
C PRO A 58 25.83 -11.21 -21.53
N SER A 59 26.07 -12.20 -20.68
CA SER A 59 27.17 -12.17 -19.69
C SER A 59 28.53 -11.92 -20.31
N GLU A 60 28.83 -12.43 -21.51
CA GLU A 60 30.11 -12.20 -22.18
C GLU A 60 30.34 -10.77 -22.68
N LEU A 61 29.29 -9.93 -22.71
CA LEU A 61 29.38 -8.51 -23.10
C LEU A 61 29.34 -7.56 -21.89
N ARG A 62 29.06 -8.06 -20.69
CA ARG A 62 29.15 -7.25 -19.47
C ARG A 62 30.62 -6.93 -19.16
N ASP A 63 30.86 -5.74 -18.61
CA ASP A 63 32.19 -5.23 -18.23
C ASP A 63 33.25 -5.24 -19.35
N SER A 64 32.81 -5.35 -20.61
CA SER A 64 33.69 -5.41 -21.80
C SER A 64 33.89 -4.06 -22.50
N GLY A 65 33.23 -3.01 -22.01
CA GLY A 65 33.12 -1.72 -22.71
C GLY A 65 32.06 -1.71 -23.83
N ALA A 66 31.23 -2.75 -23.93
CA ALA A 66 30.12 -2.79 -24.87
C ALA A 66 29.19 -1.58 -24.68
N PRO A 67 28.77 -0.90 -25.76
CA PRO A 67 27.92 0.29 -25.66
C PRO A 67 26.57 -0.04 -25.01
N GLN A 68 26.02 0.92 -24.27
CA GLN A 68 24.73 0.80 -23.56
C GLN A 68 24.69 -0.35 -22.52
N THR A 69 25.83 -0.62 -21.88
CA THR A 69 25.94 -1.61 -20.81
C THR A 69 26.37 -0.92 -19.51
N ILE A 70 25.69 -1.24 -18.41
CA ILE A 70 26.09 -0.87 -17.05
C ILE A 70 25.93 -2.12 -16.16
N ASP A 71 26.47 -2.10 -14.94
CA ASP A 71 26.12 -3.13 -13.96
C ASP A 71 24.66 -2.94 -13.50
N GLN A 72 23.78 -3.81 -14.00
CA GLN A 72 22.35 -3.83 -13.66
C GLN A 72 22.04 -4.81 -12.52
N VAL A 73 23.01 -5.63 -12.09
CA VAL A 73 22.79 -6.69 -11.11
C VAL A 73 22.48 -6.05 -9.77
N LYS A 74 21.24 -6.24 -9.29
CA LYS A 74 20.75 -5.64 -8.04
C LYS A 74 20.95 -4.12 -7.98
N ILE A 75 20.87 -3.41 -9.12
CA ILE A 75 21.02 -1.95 -9.19
C ILE A 75 20.07 -1.21 -8.23
N PHE A 76 18.87 -1.74 -7.98
CA PHE A 76 17.90 -1.18 -7.03
C PHE A 76 18.09 -1.64 -5.57
N GLY A 77 19.08 -2.50 -5.32
CA GLY A 77 19.43 -2.99 -4.00
C GLY A 77 18.23 -3.54 -3.21
N ARG A 78 18.03 -3.00 -2.00
CA ARG A 78 16.98 -3.42 -1.07
C ARG A 78 15.57 -2.94 -1.41
N TYR A 79 15.42 -2.06 -2.40
CA TYR A 79 14.11 -1.49 -2.73
C TYR A 79 13.22 -2.49 -3.49
N THR A 80 13.79 -3.53 -4.09
CA THR A 80 13.03 -4.59 -4.74
C THR A 80 12.74 -5.77 -3.80
N ARG A 81 11.52 -6.30 -3.82
CA ARG A 81 11.11 -7.51 -3.07
C ARG A 81 11.72 -8.79 -3.62
N PHE A 82 12.07 -8.79 -4.91
CA PHE A 82 12.68 -9.90 -5.61
C PHE A 82 13.51 -9.38 -6.79
N PHE A 83 14.61 -10.06 -7.05
CA PHE A 83 15.49 -9.82 -8.20
C PHE A 83 15.82 -11.16 -8.85
N SER A 84 15.73 -11.23 -10.18
CA SER A 84 16.26 -12.34 -10.97
C SER A 84 17.04 -11.82 -12.17
N ASP A 85 18.24 -12.37 -12.37
CA ASP A 85 19.07 -12.14 -13.54
C ASP A 85 18.83 -13.27 -14.55
N VAL A 86 17.88 -13.03 -15.46
CA VAL A 86 17.38 -14.02 -16.40
C VAL A 86 18.32 -14.08 -17.59
N GLN A 87 18.90 -15.25 -17.79
CA GLN A 87 19.81 -15.53 -18.90
C GLN A 87 19.13 -15.38 -20.27
N SER A 88 19.96 -15.17 -21.29
CA SER A 88 19.49 -15.13 -22.68
C SER A 88 18.83 -16.45 -23.07
N PRO A 89 17.74 -16.42 -23.85
CA PRO A 89 17.12 -17.64 -24.37
C PRO A 89 18.13 -18.50 -25.12
N ILE A 90 18.25 -19.78 -24.74
CA ILE A 90 19.02 -20.83 -25.41
C ILE A 90 18.27 -22.17 -25.27
N ASP A 91 18.47 -23.09 -26.21
CA ASP A 91 17.75 -24.37 -26.28
C ASP A 91 17.93 -25.26 -25.03
N ALA A 92 19.05 -25.10 -24.32
CA ALA A 92 19.33 -25.83 -23.09
C ALA A 92 18.48 -25.36 -21.89
N VAL A 93 17.77 -24.24 -22.01
CA VAL A 93 17.03 -23.60 -20.92
C VAL A 93 15.54 -23.79 -21.16
N PRO A 94 14.85 -24.58 -20.32
CA PRO A 94 13.44 -24.86 -20.55
C PRO A 94 12.58 -23.63 -20.17
N LEU A 95 11.58 -23.31 -20.99
CA LEU A 95 10.74 -22.12 -20.83
C LEU A 95 9.99 -22.11 -19.48
N ARG A 96 9.62 -23.28 -18.95
CA ARG A 96 9.02 -23.43 -17.62
C ARG A 96 9.81 -22.75 -16.49
N SER A 97 11.14 -22.69 -16.59
CA SER A 97 11.99 -22.04 -15.59
C SER A 97 11.79 -20.52 -15.55
N VAL A 98 11.58 -19.91 -16.72
CA VAL A 98 11.28 -18.48 -16.85
C VAL A 98 9.86 -18.22 -16.36
N LEU A 99 8.88 -19.05 -16.75
CA LEU A 99 7.49 -18.92 -16.32
C LEU A 99 7.35 -19.01 -14.80
N SER A 100 7.96 -20.03 -14.17
CA SER A 100 7.94 -20.16 -12.70
C SER A 100 8.64 -19.00 -12.00
N THR A 101 9.70 -18.43 -12.62
CA THR A 101 10.38 -17.23 -12.10
C THR A 101 9.49 -16.00 -12.15
N ILE A 102 8.74 -15.81 -13.24
CA ILE A 102 7.77 -14.72 -13.38
C ILE A 102 6.65 -14.87 -12.34
N ASP A 103 6.07 -16.06 -12.19
CA ASP A 103 5.02 -16.30 -11.20
C ASP A 103 5.51 -16.05 -9.77
N HIS A 104 6.74 -16.46 -9.46
CA HIS A 104 7.37 -16.14 -8.18
C HIS A 104 7.59 -14.63 -7.99
N ALA A 105 8.03 -13.93 -9.03
CA ALA A 105 8.21 -12.48 -8.99
C ALA A 105 6.88 -11.75 -8.76
N ILE A 106 5.81 -12.15 -9.44
CA ILE A 106 4.47 -11.60 -9.23
C ILE A 106 4.00 -11.86 -7.80
N MET A 107 4.15 -13.09 -7.30
CA MET A 107 3.83 -13.42 -5.91
C MET A 107 4.59 -12.52 -4.93
N LYS A 108 5.89 -12.28 -5.14
CA LYS A 108 6.69 -11.36 -4.30
C LYS A 108 6.22 -9.91 -4.40
N ALA A 109 5.84 -9.45 -5.59
CA ALA A 109 5.32 -8.10 -5.80
C ALA A 109 3.97 -7.87 -5.09
N THR A 110 3.13 -8.91 -5.00
CA THR A 110 1.75 -8.82 -4.48
C THR A 110 1.54 -9.49 -3.12
N SER A 111 2.59 -10.01 -2.50
CA SER A 111 2.51 -10.52 -1.13
C SER A 111 2.18 -9.37 -0.16
N THR A 112 1.93 -9.70 1.10
CA THR A 112 1.60 -8.70 2.13
C THR A 112 2.54 -7.52 2.19
N TYR A 113 3.84 -7.78 2.06
CA TYR A 113 4.83 -6.73 1.94
C TYR A 113 5.05 -6.45 0.45
N SER A 114 4.01 -5.88 -0.18
CA SER A 114 4.01 -5.61 -1.61
C SER A 114 5.06 -4.57 -1.97
N GLY A 115 5.43 -4.54 -3.24
CA GLY A 115 6.48 -3.65 -3.71
C GLY A 115 7.03 -4.03 -5.08
N PRO A 116 8.06 -3.32 -5.55
CA PRO A 116 8.63 -3.56 -6.87
C PRO A 116 9.45 -4.86 -6.89
N VAL A 117 9.44 -5.56 -8.02
CA VAL A 117 10.33 -6.69 -8.33
C VAL A 117 11.07 -6.42 -9.62
N HIS A 118 12.28 -6.94 -9.76
CA HIS A 118 13.15 -6.69 -10.90
C HIS A 118 13.54 -7.98 -11.61
N LEU A 119 13.12 -8.10 -12.87
CA LEU A 119 13.59 -9.13 -13.79
C LEU A 119 14.53 -8.46 -14.80
N ASN A 120 15.83 -8.75 -14.64
CA ASN A 120 16.85 -8.33 -15.59
C ASN A 120 16.95 -9.38 -16.69
N LEU A 121 16.67 -9.01 -17.94
CA LEU A 121 16.47 -9.94 -19.06
C LEU A 121 17.62 -9.78 -20.07
N MET A 122 18.54 -10.74 -20.08
CA MET A 122 19.63 -10.72 -21.05
C MET A 122 19.11 -11.06 -22.45
N PHE A 123 19.56 -10.32 -23.46
CA PHE A 123 19.27 -10.63 -24.86
C PHE A 123 20.53 -10.58 -25.72
N ARG A 124 20.82 -11.68 -26.43
CA ARG A 124 21.81 -11.70 -27.51
C ARG A 124 21.31 -10.91 -28.72
N GLU A 125 22.24 -10.42 -29.55
CA GLU A 125 21.87 -9.74 -30.79
C GLU A 125 21.07 -10.65 -31.74
N LYS A 126 20.37 -10.04 -32.70
CA LYS A 126 19.24 -10.60 -33.47
C LYS A 126 17.92 -10.64 -32.67
N LEU A 127 17.49 -9.46 -32.22
CA LEU A 127 16.23 -9.29 -31.48
C LEU A 127 14.97 -9.36 -32.36
N ALA A 128 15.12 -9.24 -33.68
CA ALA A 128 14.03 -9.42 -34.61
C ALA A 128 13.71 -10.93 -34.75
N PRO A 129 12.46 -11.30 -35.10
CA PRO A 129 12.11 -12.70 -35.35
C PRO A 129 13.10 -13.34 -36.32
N ASP A 130 13.83 -14.35 -35.83
CA ASP A 130 14.81 -15.11 -36.59
C ASP A 130 14.18 -16.46 -36.97
N PRO A 131 14.06 -16.80 -38.27
CA PRO A 131 13.53 -18.09 -38.71
C PRO A 131 14.46 -19.29 -38.43
N THR A 132 15.60 -19.05 -37.76
CA THR A 132 16.52 -20.11 -37.35
C THR A 132 15.80 -21.19 -36.54
N ALA A 133 16.04 -22.45 -36.90
CA ALA A 133 15.49 -23.59 -36.17
C ALA A 133 16.03 -23.62 -34.74
N TRP A 134 15.15 -23.89 -33.78
CA TRP A 134 15.44 -24.05 -32.36
C TRP A 134 14.73 -25.29 -31.83
N ASP A 135 15.26 -25.87 -30.75
CA ASP A 135 14.75 -27.08 -30.12
C ASP A 135 13.45 -26.84 -29.31
N HIS A 136 12.38 -26.55 -30.05
CA HIS A 136 11.06 -26.32 -29.48
C HIS A 136 10.53 -27.49 -28.65
N VAL A 137 10.92 -28.73 -28.99
CA VAL A 137 10.48 -29.93 -28.25
C VAL A 137 11.02 -29.90 -26.83
N ASN A 138 12.31 -29.67 -26.65
CA ASN A 138 12.92 -29.64 -25.31
C ASN A 138 12.56 -28.36 -24.55
N VAL A 139 12.53 -27.21 -25.22
CA VAL A 139 12.26 -25.92 -24.57
C VAL A 139 10.82 -25.81 -24.08
N LEU A 140 9.84 -26.31 -24.85
CA LEU A 140 8.41 -26.26 -24.50
C LEU A 140 7.91 -27.49 -23.73
N GLN A 141 8.80 -28.43 -23.41
CA GLN A 141 8.42 -29.68 -22.75
C GLN A 141 7.64 -29.42 -21.44
N GLY A 142 6.42 -29.96 -21.38
CA GLY A 142 5.53 -29.87 -20.22
C GLY A 142 4.76 -28.56 -20.12
N LEU A 143 4.66 -27.79 -21.21
CA LEU A 143 3.88 -26.56 -21.27
C LEU A 143 2.52 -26.71 -21.96
N ASP A 144 2.14 -27.92 -22.40
CA ASP A 144 0.90 -28.15 -23.15
C ASP A 144 -0.34 -27.60 -22.42
N GLU A 145 -0.45 -27.85 -21.11
CA GLU A 145 -1.56 -27.35 -20.30
C GLU A 145 -1.51 -25.83 -20.10
N TRP A 146 -0.33 -25.24 -20.03
CA TRP A 146 -0.16 -23.79 -19.87
C TRP A 146 -0.48 -23.05 -21.17
N GLU A 147 -0.03 -23.56 -22.32
CA GLU A 147 -0.32 -23.01 -23.64
C GLU A 147 -1.82 -23.11 -23.97
N ASN A 148 -2.46 -24.22 -23.60
CA ASN A 148 -3.89 -24.45 -23.85
C ASN A 148 -4.81 -23.91 -22.74
N GLY A 149 -4.28 -23.66 -21.54
CA GLY A 149 -5.03 -23.35 -20.32
C GLY A 149 -5.52 -21.91 -20.21
N GLY A 150 -5.19 -21.03 -21.16
CA GLY A 150 -5.59 -19.63 -21.13
C GLY A 150 -4.80 -18.79 -20.13
N ARG A 151 -5.42 -17.79 -19.49
CA ARG A 151 -4.77 -16.81 -18.59
C ARG A 151 -4.40 -17.36 -17.20
N ILE A 152 -4.10 -18.66 -17.07
CA ILE A 152 -3.75 -19.29 -15.79
C ILE A 152 -2.23 -19.20 -15.58
N PRO A 153 -1.74 -18.83 -14.37
CA PRO A 153 -0.31 -18.88 -14.03
C PRO A 153 0.27 -20.28 -14.22
N PHE A 154 1.56 -20.38 -14.58
CA PHE A 154 2.24 -21.67 -14.71
C PHE A 154 2.43 -22.34 -13.33
N THR A 155 2.74 -21.53 -12.31
CA THR A 155 2.81 -21.94 -10.91
C THR A 155 1.79 -21.13 -10.11
N ILE A 156 0.84 -21.83 -9.49
CA ILE A 156 -0.13 -21.20 -8.58
C ILE A 156 0.48 -21.18 -7.18
N ILE A 157 0.69 -19.99 -6.63
CA ILE A 157 1.22 -19.79 -5.28
C ILE A 157 0.11 -19.14 -4.43
N PRO A 158 -0.53 -19.87 -3.51
CA PRO A 158 -1.55 -19.30 -2.62
C PRO A 158 -0.97 -18.20 -1.73
N ASN A 159 -1.66 -17.06 -1.62
CA ASN A 159 -1.29 -15.98 -0.71
C ASN A 159 -2.22 -16.01 0.52
N ASN A 160 -1.86 -16.77 1.55
CA ASN A 160 -2.70 -17.02 2.73
C ASN A 160 -2.43 -16.04 3.88
N PHE A 161 -2.04 -14.80 3.61
CA PHE A 161 -1.67 -13.88 4.69
C PHE A 161 -2.81 -13.62 5.68
N ASP A 162 -4.04 -13.46 5.18
CA ASP A 162 -5.21 -13.17 6.01
C ASP A 162 -5.77 -14.41 6.74
N ASP A 163 -5.24 -15.60 6.47
CA ASP A 163 -5.63 -16.87 7.10
C ASP A 163 -4.80 -17.23 8.33
N ARG A 164 -3.85 -16.38 8.73
CA ARG A 164 -3.12 -16.57 9.98
C ARG A 164 -4.08 -16.58 11.17
N ASP A 165 -3.84 -17.44 12.14
CA ASP A 165 -4.46 -17.34 13.46
C ASP A 165 -4.00 -16.05 14.15
N LEU A 166 -4.96 -15.20 14.51
CA LEU A 166 -4.76 -13.91 15.19
C LEU A 166 -5.34 -13.93 16.61
N SER A 167 -5.61 -15.11 17.18
CA SER A 167 -6.30 -15.24 18.48
C SER A 167 -5.54 -14.53 19.61
N TYR A 168 -4.21 -14.63 19.63
CA TYR A 168 -3.38 -13.98 20.65
C TYR A 168 -3.39 -12.45 20.51
N GLU A 169 -3.25 -11.93 19.29
CA GLU A 169 -3.33 -10.50 19.01
C GLU A 169 -4.71 -9.93 19.35
N VAL A 170 -5.78 -10.69 19.08
CA VAL A 170 -7.16 -10.34 19.44
C VAL A 170 -7.32 -10.26 20.96
N GLU A 171 -6.83 -11.25 21.72
CA GLU A 171 -6.90 -11.27 23.18
C GLU A 171 -6.14 -10.09 23.81
N LEU A 172 -4.92 -9.84 23.34
CA LEU A 172 -4.09 -8.75 23.82
C LEU A 172 -4.70 -7.38 23.49
N PHE A 173 -5.19 -7.20 22.27
CA PHE A 173 -5.89 -5.99 21.85
C PHE A 173 -7.12 -5.72 22.72
N ASN A 174 -7.96 -6.74 22.95
CA ASN A 174 -9.16 -6.60 23.75
C ASN A 174 -8.84 -6.25 25.22
N THR A 175 -7.79 -6.86 25.78
CA THR A 175 -7.32 -6.57 27.14
C THR A 175 -6.88 -5.11 27.28
N LEU A 176 -6.12 -4.60 26.31
CA LEU A 176 -5.70 -3.20 26.30
C LEU A 176 -6.89 -2.25 26.11
N LEU A 177 -7.81 -2.59 25.22
CA LEU A 177 -9.00 -1.80 24.96
C LEU A 177 -9.89 -1.69 26.21
N ALA A 178 -10.04 -2.77 26.98
CA ALA A 178 -10.82 -2.79 28.21
C ALA A 178 -10.21 -1.96 29.36
N SER A 179 -8.96 -1.51 29.24
CA SER A 179 -8.28 -0.72 30.27
C SER A 179 -8.72 0.75 30.33
N THR A 180 -9.46 1.24 29.34
CA THR A 180 -9.93 2.62 29.27
C THR A 180 -11.24 2.72 28.50
N ASN A 181 -12.04 3.74 28.80
CA ASN A 181 -13.18 4.13 27.97
C ASN A 181 -12.85 5.27 27.00
N ARG A 182 -11.64 5.84 27.05
CA ARG A 182 -11.18 6.92 26.17
C ARG A 182 -10.36 6.34 25.03
N VAL A 183 -11.01 6.16 23.88
CA VAL A 183 -10.40 5.57 22.69
C VAL A 183 -10.63 6.49 21.51
N LEU A 184 -9.57 6.74 20.74
CA LEU A 184 -9.62 7.50 19.49
C LEU A 184 -9.27 6.59 18.32
N VAL A 185 -10.22 6.36 17.42
CA VAL A 185 -9.96 5.60 16.18
C VAL A 185 -9.31 6.53 15.16
N VAL A 186 -8.16 6.14 14.63
CA VAL A 186 -7.41 6.88 13.61
C VAL A 186 -7.30 6.03 12.36
N ALA A 187 -7.87 6.49 11.25
CA ALA A 187 -7.72 5.83 9.96
C ALA A 187 -6.57 6.49 9.19
N ALA A 188 -5.55 5.73 8.81
CA ALA A 188 -4.29 6.24 8.27
C ALA A 188 -3.83 5.49 7.01
N GLY A 189 -3.00 6.15 6.19
CA GLY A 189 -2.46 5.55 4.96
C GLY A 189 -3.52 5.23 3.91
N SER A 190 -3.18 4.35 2.96
CA SER A 190 -4.05 3.99 1.84
C SER A 190 -4.92 2.78 2.18
N LEU A 191 -6.08 3.03 2.79
CA LEU A 191 -7.04 1.97 3.17
C LEU A 191 -7.84 1.47 1.97
N THR A 192 -8.22 0.19 1.99
CA THR A 192 -9.17 -0.39 1.03
C THR A 192 -10.62 -0.09 1.44
N ASP A 193 -11.57 -0.27 0.51
CA ASP A 193 -12.99 -0.12 0.82
C ASP A 193 -13.44 -1.08 1.95
N GLN A 194 -12.90 -2.30 1.97
CA GLN A 194 -13.16 -3.29 3.03
C GLN A 194 -12.58 -2.85 4.38
N ASP A 195 -11.40 -2.22 4.40
CA ASP A 195 -10.84 -1.67 5.64
C ASP A 195 -11.72 -0.54 6.16
N ALA A 196 -12.16 0.35 5.26
CA ALA A 196 -13.05 1.44 5.61
C ALA A 196 -14.35 0.89 6.21
N ASP A 197 -15.00 -0.08 5.57
CA ASP A 197 -16.21 -0.74 6.09
C ASP A 197 -16.02 -1.37 7.48
N ALA A 198 -14.90 -2.06 7.68
CA ALA A 198 -14.59 -2.69 8.96
C ALA A 198 -14.35 -1.66 10.07
N ILE A 199 -13.61 -0.58 9.76
CA ILE A 199 -13.37 0.53 10.70
C ILE A 199 -14.69 1.22 11.07
N ARG A 200 -15.59 1.44 10.10
CA ARG A 200 -16.93 2.00 10.34
C ARG A 200 -17.73 1.12 11.30
N SER A 201 -17.78 -0.18 11.01
CA SER A 201 -18.52 -1.16 11.81
C SER A 201 -17.98 -1.23 13.23
N PHE A 202 -16.65 -1.31 13.37
CA PHE A 202 -15.97 -1.30 14.66
C PHE A 202 -16.26 -0.03 15.46
N SER A 203 -16.06 1.16 14.87
CA SER A 203 -16.33 2.45 15.51
C SER A 203 -17.79 2.57 16.01
N ASN A 204 -18.75 2.03 15.26
CA ASN A 204 -20.16 2.01 15.67
C ASN A 204 -20.41 1.10 16.88
N ILE A 205 -19.68 -0.01 17.01
CA ILE A 205 -19.79 -0.96 18.14
C ILE A 205 -19.14 -0.35 19.38
N VAL A 206 -17.88 0.09 19.26
CA VAL A 206 -17.13 0.64 20.41
C VAL A 206 -17.52 2.07 20.75
N GLN A 207 -18.32 2.73 19.92
CA GLN A 207 -18.85 4.07 20.19
C GLN A 207 -17.76 5.15 20.29
N SER A 208 -16.74 5.06 19.44
CA SER A 208 -15.59 5.97 19.43
C SER A 208 -15.55 6.82 18.15
N PRO A 209 -15.15 8.10 18.21
CA PRO A 209 -14.99 8.93 17.02
C PRO A 209 -13.85 8.44 16.12
N VAL A 210 -14.02 8.68 14.82
CA VAL A 210 -13.01 8.37 13.80
C VAL A 210 -12.33 9.64 13.33
N VAL A 211 -11.00 9.68 13.39
CA VAL A 211 -10.14 10.70 12.79
C VAL A 211 -9.52 10.13 11.51
N PRO A 212 -10.05 10.49 10.33
CA PRO A 212 -9.47 10.07 9.07
C PRO A 212 -8.32 10.98 8.66
N ASP A 213 -7.14 10.41 8.44
CA ASP A 213 -6.06 11.05 7.69
C ASP A 213 -6.52 11.33 6.24
N VAL A 214 -5.87 12.29 5.58
CA VAL A 214 -6.21 12.68 4.20
C VAL A 214 -6.08 11.54 3.20
N LEU A 215 -5.19 10.57 3.43
CA LEU A 215 -4.99 9.43 2.53
C LEU A 215 -5.93 8.25 2.83
N SER A 216 -6.61 8.25 3.98
CA SER A 216 -7.42 7.12 4.46
C SER A 216 -8.64 6.76 3.61
N GLY A 217 -9.05 7.62 2.67
CA GLY A 217 -10.32 7.49 1.94
C GLY A 217 -11.57 7.82 2.77
N LEU A 218 -11.50 7.76 4.11
CA LEU A 218 -12.64 7.96 5.01
C LEU A 218 -13.01 9.43 5.24
N ARG A 219 -12.15 10.39 4.86
CA ARG A 219 -12.35 11.82 5.18
C ARG A 219 -13.65 12.41 4.64
N PHE A 220 -13.99 12.08 3.39
CA PHE A 220 -15.17 12.59 2.67
C PHE A 220 -16.20 11.51 2.39
N ASP A 221 -16.14 10.41 3.13
CA ASP A 221 -17.05 9.30 3.00
C ASP A 221 -18.51 9.75 3.24
N SER A 222 -19.41 9.35 2.35
CA SER A 222 -20.83 9.72 2.43
C SER A 222 -21.60 8.86 3.45
N ALA A 223 -21.04 7.73 3.89
CA ALA A 223 -21.68 6.90 4.90
C ALA A 223 -21.79 7.68 6.22
N GLU A 224 -23.01 7.74 6.76
CA GLU A 224 -23.24 8.26 8.10
C GLU A 224 -22.69 7.27 9.13
N LEU A 225 -21.92 7.79 10.08
CA LEU A 225 -21.47 7.05 11.24
C LEU A 225 -22.36 7.40 12.43
N LYS A 226 -22.64 6.41 13.28
CA LYS A 226 -23.38 6.67 14.52
C LYS A 226 -22.58 7.53 15.48
N TYR A 227 -21.25 7.45 15.42
CA TYR A 227 -20.33 8.27 16.18
C TYR A 227 -19.54 9.23 15.29
N PRO A 228 -19.17 10.43 15.78
CA PRO A 228 -18.69 11.50 14.93
C PRO A 228 -17.41 11.17 14.17
N ARG A 229 -17.42 11.47 12.88
CA ARG A 229 -16.21 11.55 12.06
C ARG A 229 -15.60 12.95 12.16
N ILE A 230 -14.37 13.05 12.65
CA ILE A 230 -13.65 14.31 12.82
C ILE A 230 -12.75 14.55 11.60
N SER A 231 -13.36 14.83 10.45
CA SER A 231 -12.67 14.97 9.15
C SER A 231 -11.67 16.14 9.05
N TYR A 232 -11.64 17.04 10.03
CA TYR A 232 -10.80 18.25 10.04
C TYR A 232 -9.94 18.35 11.31
N MET A 233 -9.53 17.19 11.85
CA MET A 233 -8.74 17.13 13.10
C MET A 233 -7.45 17.97 13.02
N ASP A 234 -6.74 17.96 11.88
CA ASP A 234 -5.55 18.80 11.70
C ASP A 234 -5.84 20.30 11.89
N GLN A 235 -6.99 20.78 11.43
CA GLN A 235 -7.42 22.17 11.62
C GLN A 235 -7.92 22.41 13.05
N LEU A 236 -8.64 21.45 13.65
CA LEU A 236 -9.12 21.57 15.03
C LEU A 236 -7.97 21.70 16.02
N LEU A 237 -6.87 20.98 15.79
CA LEU A 237 -5.65 21.04 16.60
C LEU A 237 -4.91 22.40 16.53
N LEU A 238 -5.40 23.38 15.76
CA LEU A 238 -4.93 24.76 15.86
C LEU A 238 -5.54 25.50 17.06
N VAL A 239 -6.68 25.02 17.57
CA VAL A 239 -7.34 25.57 18.75
C VAL A 239 -6.61 25.07 19.98
N PRO A 240 -6.01 25.94 20.83
CA PRO A 240 -5.21 25.52 21.98
C PRO A 240 -5.92 24.57 22.94
N GLU A 241 -7.23 24.74 23.12
CA GLU A 241 -8.07 23.89 23.95
C GLU A 241 -8.16 22.45 23.41
N VAL A 242 -8.15 22.29 22.08
CA VAL A 242 -8.15 20.97 21.43
C VAL A 242 -6.74 20.38 21.39
N PHE A 243 -5.71 21.20 21.20
CA PHE A 243 -4.32 20.73 21.20
C PHE A 243 -3.85 20.28 22.59
N ASN A 244 -4.28 20.98 23.65
CA ASN A 244 -3.99 20.64 25.04
C ASN A 244 -5.06 19.73 25.65
N PHE A 245 -5.84 19.06 24.81
CA PHE A 245 -6.80 18.05 25.23
C PHE A 245 -6.11 16.95 26.06
N ASP A 246 -6.87 16.32 26.96
CA ASP A 246 -6.36 15.28 27.86
C ASP A 246 -5.80 14.09 27.07
N ASP A 247 -4.53 13.78 27.31
CA ASP A 247 -3.78 12.74 26.60
C ASP A 247 -4.01 11.32 27.13
N ASP A 248 -4.78 11.15 28.22
CA ASP A 248 -5.10 9.82 28.74
C ASP A 248 -6.18 9.13 27.88
N PHE A 249 -5.77 8.73 26.67
CA PHE A 249 -6.56 7.92 25.76
C PHE A 249 -5.67 6.90 25.04
N ILE A 250 -6.31 5.86 24.51
CA ILE A 250 -5.67 4.92 23.57
C ILE A 250 -6.03 5.32 22.14
N ALA A 251 -5.02 5.56 21.32
CA ALA A 251 -5.16 5.75 19.89
C ALA A 251 -5.11 4.40 19.16
N LEU A 252 -6.18 4.07 18.43
CA LEU A 252 -6.25 2.89 17.57
C LEU A 252 -6.00 3.31 16.13
N GLN A 253 -4.76 3.17 15.68
CA GLN A 253 -4.38 3.50 14.31
C GLN A 253 -4.57 2.29 13.40
N PHE A 254 -5.48 2.40 12.44
CA PHE A 254 -5.67 1.42 11.37
C PHE A 254 -5.04 1.93 10.08
N GLY A 255 -4.11 1.15 9.55
CA GLY A 255 -3.32 1.49 8.37
C GLY A 255 -1.98 2.15 8.72
N GLU A 256 -1.43 2.85 7.75
CA GLU A 256 0.00 3.17 7.68
C GLU A 256 0.28 4.61 8.12
N ARG A 257 0.99 5.39 7.30
CA ARG A 257 1.49 6.72 7.64
C ARG A 257 0.36 7.75 7.75
N ILE A 258 0.47 8.60 8.77
CA ILE A 258 -0.33 9.82 8.94
C ILE A 258 0.43 11.00 8.35
N VAL A 259 -0.24 11.80 7.52
CA VAL A 259 0.35 12.96 6.84
C VAL A 259 0.42 14.18 7.77
N SER A 260 -0.60 14.38 8.60
CA SER A 260 -0.65 15.53 9.51
C SER A 260 0.39 15.43 10.62
N LYS A 261 1.31 16.41 10.66
CA LYS A 261 2.25 16.58 11.76
C LYS A 261 1.55 16.89 13.10
N ARG A 262 0.40 17.58 13.07
CA ARG A 262 -0.34 17.92 14.30
C ARG A 262 -1.02 16.70 14.89
N ILE A 263 -1.62 15.86 14.04
CA ILE A 263 -2.16 14.58 14.48
C ILE A 263 -1.03 13.73 15.06
N ASN A 264 0.13 13.60 14.39
CA ASN A 264 1.27 12.88 14.98
C ASN A 264 1.73 13.46 16.33
N ALA A 265 1.78 14.79 16.46
CA ALA A 265 2.13 15.44 17.73
C ALA A 265 1.13 15.15 18.86
N LEU A 266 -0.18 15.11 18.55
CA LEU A 266 -1.20 14.66 19.49
C LEU A 266 -0.97 13.19 19.87
N LEU A 267 -0.81 12.31 18.88
CA LEU A 267 -0.67 10.87 19.10
C LEU A 267 0.60 10.51 19.89
N SER A 268 1.67 11.29 19.76
CA SER A 268 2.92 11.06 20.51
C SER A 268 2.79 11.21 22.02
N ARG A 269 1.70 11.83 22.50
CA ARG A 269 1.40 11.99 23.93
C ARG A 269 0.47 10.88 24.45
N SER A 270 -0.07 10.04 23.56
CA SER A 270 -1.04 8.99 23.85
C SER A 270 -0.44 7.59 23.79
N ARG A 271 -1.15 6.60 24.35
CA ARG A 271 -0.82 5.17 24.14
C ARG A 271 -1.38 4.74 22.80
N ARG A 272 -0.57 4.15 21.92
CA ARG A 272 -1.01 3.81 20.56
C ARG A 272 -0.92 2.33 20.24
N ILE A 273 -1.97 1.81 19.62
CA ILE A 273 -2.03 0.48 19.01
C ILE A 273 -2.14 0.66 17.50
N VAL A 274 -1.28 -0.03 16.73
CA VAL A 274 -1.26 0.06 15.28
C VAL A 274 -1.62 -1.29 14.67
N VAL A 275 -2.60 -1.30 13.77
CA VAL A 275 -2.97 -2.47 12.96
C VAL A 275 -2.72 -2.13 11.48
N SER A 276 -1.77 -2.82 10.86
CA SER A 276 -1.37 -2.55 9.47
C SER A 276 -0.81 -3.78 8.77
N ARG A 277 -0.86 -3.82 7.43
CA ARG A 277 -0.28 -4.89 6.61
C ARG A 277 1.25 -4.87 6.59
N SER A 278 1.82 -3.67 6.69
CA SER A 278 3.23 -3.39 6.54
C SER A 278 4.12 -4.09 7.57
N GLU A 279 5.35 -4.39 7.16
CA GLU A 279 6.45 -4.78 8.05
C GLU A 279 7.19 -3.57 8.64
N ASP A 280 6.95 -2.37 8.09
CA ASP A 280 7.66 -1.17 8.49
C ASP A 280 7.14 -0.59 9.80
N ARG A 281 8.04 0.13 10.48
CA ARG A 281 7.74 0.81 11.73
C ARG A 281 7.21 2.22 11.46
N PHE A 282 5.89 2.37 11.47
CA PHE A 282 5.23 3.68 11.46
C PHE A 282 5.10 4.24 12.89
N ASP A 283 6.21 4.72 13.46
CA ASP A 283 6.30 5.40 14.77
C ASP A 283 7.56 6.26 14.87
N ASP A 284 7.59 7.37 14.15
CA ASP A 284 8.70 8.33 14.25
C ASP A 284 8.88 8.94 15.66
N ASP A 285 7.86 8.84 16.49
CA ASP A 285 7.81 9.21 17.91
C ASP A 285 8.02 8.03 18.89
N HIS A 286 8.12 6.79 18.39
CA HIS A 286 8.33 5.56 19.18
C HIS A 286 7.29 5.30 20.29
N SER A 287 6.06 5.80 20.14
CA SER A 287 4.98 5.70 21.14
C SER A 287 4.07 4.47 21.01
N VAL A 288 4.33 3.58 20.05
CA VAL A 288 3.46 2.43 19.77
C VAL A 288 3.66 1.33 20.81
N LEU A 289 2.60 1.04 21.55
CA LEU A 289 2.53 0.00 22.58
C LEU A 289 2.37 -1.40 21.98
N LEU A 290 1.52 -1.53 20.95
CA LEU A 290 1.21 -2.79 20.30
C LEU A 290 1.14 -2.62 18.78
N ARG A 291 1.84 -3.48 18.06
CA ARG A 291 1.80 -3.60 16.59
C ARG A 291 1.18 -4.92 16.21
N ILE A 292 0.10 -4.88 15.45
CA ILE A 292 -0.55 -6.06 14.89
C ILE A 292 -0.36 -6.04 13.39
N ARG A 293 0.32 -7.06 12.89
CA ARG A 293 0.59 -7.20 11.47
C ARG A 293 -0.55 -7.98 10.81
N ALA A 294 -1.55 -7.27 10.34
CA ALA A 294 -2.73 -7.83 9.69
C ALA A 294 -3.40 -6.79 8.79
N SER A 295 -4.20 -7.26 7.83
CA SER A 295 -5.19 -6.43 7.16
C SER A 295 -6.16 -5.83 8.21
N PRO A 296 -6.38 -4.50 8.25
CA PRO A 296 -7.34 -3.89 9.17
C PRO A 296 -8.72 -4.54 9.10
N SER A 297 -9.22 -4.84 7.89
CA SER A 297 -10.49 -5.54 7.71
C SER A 297 -10.50 -6.95 8.31
N SER A 298 -9.48 -7.77 8.00
CA SER A 298 -9.39 -9.15 8.51
C SER A 298 -9.30 -9.18 10.03
N PHE A 299 -8.46 -8.32 10.62
CA PHE A 299 -8.31 -8.23 12.07
C PHE A 299 -9.60 -7.79 12.75
N LEU A 300 -10.22 -6.70 12.28
CA LEU A 300 -11.44 -6.17 12.89
C LEU A 300 -12.62 -7.14 12.77
N LEU A 301 -12.78 -7.83 11.64
CA LEU A 301 -13.83 -8.84 11.47
C LEU A 301 -13.66 -10.00 12.47
N ARG A 302 -12.42 -10.48 12.68
CA ARG A 302 -12.14 -11.52 13.68
C ARG A 302 -12.42 -11.00 15.09
N LEU A 303 -11.90 -9.83 15.43
CA LEU A 303 -12.11 -9.17 16.72
C LEU A 303 -13.61 -9.05 17.06
N MET A 304 -14.41 -8.49 16.15
CA MET A 304 -15.85 -8.30 16.35
C MET A 304 -16.65 -9.60 16.44
N ASN A 305 -16.13 -10.71 15.91
CA ASN A 305 -16.78 -12.02 15.96
C ASN A 305 -16.33 -12.88 17.16
N SER A 306 -15.20 -12.55 17.78
CA SER A 306 -14.56 -13.41 18.79
C SER A 306 -14.68 -12.89 20.22
N VAL A 307 -14.95 -11.59 20.42
CA VAL A 307 -15.03 -10.99 21.76
C VAL A 307 -16.17 -9.98 21.87
N ASP A 308 -16.74 -9.87 23.07
CA ASP A 308 -17.60 -8.75 23.41
C ASP A 308 -16.74 -7.49 23.61
N LEU A 309 -16.93 -6.51 22.72
CA LEU A 309 -16.16 -5.29 22.72
C LEU A 309 -16.67 -4.29 23.78
N PRO A 310 -15.79 -3.69 24.60
CA PRO A 310 -16.20 -2.68 25.56
C PRO A 310 -16.67 -1.40 24.85
N LEU A 311 -17.56 -0.67 25.51
CA LEU A 311 -17.92 0.68 25.09
C LEU A 311 -16.77 1.64 25.42
N ALA A 312 -16.37 2.43 24.43
CA ALA A 312 -15.30 3.41 24.51
C ALA A 312 -15.79 4.80 24.11
N ASN A 313 -16.86 5.23 24.76
CA ASN A 313 -17.55 6.47 24.46
C ASN A 313 -16.89 7.72 25.09
N GLY A 314 -15.81 7.57 25.86
CA GLY A 314 -15.21 8.63 26.68
C GLY A 314 -14.57 9.80 25.93
N MET A 315 -14.71 9.89 24.60
CA MET A 315 -14.22 11.01 23.76
C MET A 315 -15.35 12.00 23.38
N GLN A 316 -16.43 12.09 24.18
CA GLN A 316 -17.54 13.00 23.88
C GLN A 316 -17.12 14.48 23.92
N ASP A 317 -16.26 14.83 24.86
CA ASP A 317 -15.62 16.14 25.00
C ASP A 317 -14.93 16.60 23.69
N LEU A 318 -14.14 15.73 23.07
CA LEU A 318 -13.51 16.00 21.77
C LEU A 318 -14.55 16.16 20.65
N CYS A 319 -15.62 15.36 20.68
CA CYS A 319 -16.71 15.44 19.72
C CYS A 319 -17.48 16.76 19.84
N GLU A 320 -17.75 17.22 21.06
CA GLU A 320 -18.40 18.49 21.35
C GLU A 320 -17.55 19.67 20.88
N LEU A 321 -16.24 19.67 21.21
CA LEU A 321 -15.29 20.67 20.72
C LEU A 321 -15.25 20.72 19.20
N SER A 322 -15.21 19.56 18.53
CA SER A 322 -15.30 19.48 17.08
C SER A 322 -16.62 20.05 16.54
N GLY A 323 -17.73 19.82 17.23
CA GLY A 323 -19.05 20.35 16.88
C GLY A 323 -19.10 21.88 16.96
N LEU A 324 -18.66 22.42 18.09
CA LEU A 324 -18.60 23.87 18.35
C LEU A 324 -17.77 24.62 17.31
N VAL A 325 -16.57 24.11 16.98
CA VAL A 325 -15.73 24.75 15.96
C VAL A 325 -16.40 24.68 14.59
N ARG A 326 -17.01 23.56 14.23
CA ARG A 326 -17.74 23.42 12.96
C ARG A 326 -18.89 24.41 12.86
N ASP A 327 -19.65 24.57 13.94
CA ASP A 327 -20.82 25.44 13.98
C ASP A 327 -20.38 26.92 13.96
N PHE A 328 -19.31 27.29 14.67
CA PHE A 328 -18.67 28.60 14.56
C PHE A 328 -18.27 28.95 13.11
N TYR A 329 -17.64 28.03 12.37
CA TYR A 329 -17.28 28.26 10.96
C TYR A 329 -18.50 28.34 10.03
N ARG A 330 -19.59 27.62 10.35
CA ARG A 330 -20.85 27.72 9.59
C ARG A 330 -21.52 29.07 9.80
N GLU A 331 -21.51 29.58 11.03
CA GLU A 331 -22.12 30.86 11.41
C GLU A 331 -21.27 32.05 10.95
N SER A 332 -19.94 31.91 10.93
CA SER A 332 -18.99 32.99 10.58
C SER A 332 -18.82 33.24 9.08
N LYS A 333 -19.70 32.77 8.19
CA LYS A 333 -19.53 32.92 6.74
C LYS A 333 -19.46 34.40 6.28
N PRO A 334 -18.39 34.76 5.54
CA PRO A 334 -18.56 35.30 4.19
C PRO A 334 -17.88 34.35 3.19
N PHE A 335 -18.41 33.14 3.01
CA PHE A 335 -17.90 32.19 2.00
C PHE A 335 -18.71 32.21 0.69
N ASP A 336 -19.41 33.31 0.39
CA ASP A 336 -20.05 33.55 -0.92
C ASP A 336 -19.09 34.08 -1.99
N VAL A 337 -17.80 34.24 -1.71
CA VAL A 337 -16.84 34.88 -2.64
C VAL A 337 -16.11 33.89 -3.56
N TRP A 338 -16.24 32.56 -3.38
CA TRP A 338 -15.39 31.58 -4.11
C TRP A 338 -16.10 30.39 -4.75
N LEU A 339 -17.41 30.47 -5.01
CA LEU A 339 -18.07 29.52 -5.91
C LEU A 339 -18.46 30.28 -7.19
N PRO A 340 -17.84 30.01 -8.35
CA PRO A 340 -18.36 30.48 -9.61
C PRO A 340 -19.81 30.00 -9.71
N SER A 341 -20.73 30.94 -9.87
CA SER A 341 -22.16 30.68 -10.09
C SER A 341 -22.31 29.47 -11.00
N ARG A 342 -22.91 28.38 -10.51
CA ARG A 342 -23.35 27.26 -11.34
C ARG A 342 -24.27 27.84 -12.42
N ARG A 343 -23.72 28.14 -13.60
CA ARG A 343 -24.53 28.32 -14.80
C ARG A 343 -25.22 26.97 -15.02
N ARG A 344 -26.50 26.92 -14.68
CA ARG A 344 -27.43 25.92 -15.21
C ARG A 344 -27.25 25.94 -16.73
N ARG A 345 -26.64 24.90 -17.29
CA ARG A 345 -26.84 24.61 -18.71
C ARG A 345 -28.27 24.08 -18.82
N ALA A 346 -29.15 24.96 -19.28
CA ALA A 346 -30.39 24.55 -19.92
C ALA A 346 -30.06 24.13 -21.36
N ASN A 347 -30.72 23.06 -21.78
CA ASN A 347 -30.75 22.40 -23.09
C ASN A 347 -29.54 21.51 -23.43
#